data_AF-A0A8J6TF73-F1
#
_entry.id   AF-A0A8J6TF73-F1
#
_cell.length_a   1.000
_cell.length_b   1.000
_cell.length_c   1.000
_cell.angle_alpha   90.00
_cell.angle_beta   90.00
_cell.angle_gamma   90.00
#
_symmetry.space_group_name_H-M   'P 1'
#
loop_
_entity.id
_entity.type
_entity.pdbx_description
1 polymer ?
#
loop_
_entity_poly.entity_id
_entity_poly.type
_entity_poly.pdbx_seq_one_letter_code
_entity_poly.pdbx_strand_id
1 'polypeptide(L)'
;MKKTLIFATALSFLACAAFTASAIASDKGPADMTLESTIDAASKPKPAVFPHAKHQETLECAECHHGKDADGKQAAYTEGMKVEKCESCHNKAAGMPAKLDTFKAVAHANCKGCHKATGKKELTSCKACHK
;
A
#
# COMPACT_ATOMS: atom_id res chain seq x y z
N MET A 1 67.98 -8.36 37.91
CA MET A 1 67.91 -6.91 38.23
C MET A 1 67.32 -6.20 37.04
N LYS A 2 66.21 -5.44 37.23
CA LYS A 2 65.80 -4.22 36.50
C LYS A 2 65.66 -4.32 34.95
N LYS A 3 64.54 -3.99 34.28
CA LYS A 3 63.31 -3.27 34.61
C LYS A 3 62.30 -3.56 33.50
N THR A 4 61.11 -4.02 33.87
CA THR A 4 59.88 -3.90 33.08
C THR A 4 59.50 -2.42 33.03
N LEU A 5 59.35 -1.81 31.86
CA LEU A 5 58.58 -0.57 31.69
C LEU A 5 57.88 -0.58 30.34
N ILE A 6 56.60 -0.91 30.46
CA ILE A 6 55.50 -0.69 29.53
C ILE A 6 55.34 0.82 29.34
N PHE A 7 55.24 1.29 28.10
CA PHE A 7 54.60 2.57 27.79
C PHE A 7 53.51 2.34 26.75
N ALA A 8 52.28 2.39 27.26
CA ALA A 8 51.05 2.37 26.52
C ALA A 8 50.92 3.62 25.65
N THR A 9 50.79 3.42 24.35
CA THR A 9 50.11 4.34 23.42
C THR A 9 48.79 3.64 23.07
N ALA A 10 47.75 3.85 23.88
CA ALA A 10 46.79 4.94 23.72
C ALA A 10 46.09 4.89 22.36
N LEU A 11 45.00 4.11 22.37
CA LEU A 11 43.66 4.52 21.95
C LEU A 11 43.40 4.84 20.48
N SER A 12 42.26 4.30 20.04
CA SER A 12 41.44 4.74 18.91
C SER A 12 41.85 4.23 17.54
N PHE A 13 41.36 3.04 17.20
CA PHE A 13 40.61 2.81 15.95
C PHE A 13 39.60 1.68 16.17
N LEU A 14 38.70 1.88 17.15
CA LEU A 14 37.48 1.10 17.27
C LEU A 14 36.42 1.74 16.37
N ALA A 15 36.46 1.42 15.08
CA ALA A 15 35.41 1.79 14.13
C ALA A 15 35.33 0.77 12.99
N CYS A 16 35.29 -0.53 13.32
CA CYS A 16 34.72 -1.50 12.38
C CYS A 16 33.21 -1.35 12.44
N ALA A 17 32.70 -0.70 11.40
CA ALA A 17 31.31 -0.40 11.14
C ALA A 17 30.36 -1.49 11.64
N ALA A 18 29.57 -1.14 12.65
CA ALA A 18 28.25 -1.72 12.79
C ALA A 18 27.48 -1.32 11.53
N PHE A 19 27.53 -2.16 10.51
CA PHE A 19 26.55 -2.17 9.43
C PHE A 19 25.26 -2.66 10.08
N THR A 20 24.61 -1.77 10.85
CA THR A 20 23.25 -2.00 11.30
C THR A 20 22.44 -2.06 10.03
N ALA A 21 22.05 -3.27 9.64
CA ALA A 21 21.00 -3.48 8.66
C ALA A 21 19.74 -2.82 9.24
N SER A 22 19.58 -1.54 8.98
CA SER A 22 18.31 -0.85 9.19
C SER A 22 17.32 -1.58 8.31
N ALA A 23 16.52 -2.45 8.91
CA ALA A 23 15.32 -2.94 8.26
C ALA A 23 14.52 -1.70 7.90
N ILE A 24 14.55 -1.32 6.62
CA ILE A 24 13.65 -0.32 6.06
C ILE A 24 12.26 -0.90 6.25
N ALA A 25 11.59 -0.48 7.31
CA ALA A 25 10.19 -0.80 7.52
C ALA A 25 9.43 -0.20 6.33
N SER A 26 8.81 -1.07 5.54
CA SER A 26 7.93 -0.67 4.47
C SER A 26 6.85 0.27 5.00
N ASP A 27 6.67 1.42 4.35
CA ASP A 27 5.60 2.36 4.68
C ASP A 27 4.26 1.65 4.52
N LYS A 28 3.57 1.43 5.64
CA LYS A 28 2.25 0.78 5.69
C LYS A 28 1.13 1.74 5.28
N GLY A 29 1.44 3.00 4.98
CA GLY A 29 0.47 4.02 4.63
C GLY A 29 -0.43 4.43 5.81
N PRO A 30 -1.44 5.27 5.55
CA PRO A 30 -2.38 5.70 6.57
C PRO A 30 -3.17 4.51 7.14
N ALA A 31 -3.41 4.52 8.46
CA ALA A 31 -4.20 3.48 9.12
C ALA A 31 -5.68 3.52 8.71
N ASP A 32 -6.22 4.73 8.56
CA ASP A 32 -7.58 5.00 8.10
C ASP A 32 -7.54 5.91 6.89
N MET A 33 -8.40 5.61 5.92
CA MET A 33 -8.47 6.32 4.66
C MET A 33 -9.91 6.63 4.29
N THR A 34 -10.06 7.70 3.53
CA THR A 34 -11.30 8.02 2.83
C THR A 34 -11.02 7.93 1.34
N LEU A 35 -11.73 7.04 0.66
CA LEU A 35 -11.56 6.79 -0.76
C LEU A 35 -12.50 7.66 -1.56
N GLU A 36 -11.91 8.59 -2.31
CA GLU A 36 -12.60 9.50 -3.21
C GLU A 36 -11.76 9.73 -4.46
N SER A 37 -12.44 9.78 -5.61
CA SER A 37 -11.83 10.14 -6.87
C SER A 37 -11.84 11.65 -7.05
N THR A 38 -10.72 12.18 -7.54
CA THR A 38 -10.58 13.57 -7.97
C THR A 38 -10.86 13.74 -9.47
N ILE A 39 -10.83 12.66 -10.26
CA ILE A 39 -11.09 12.68 -11.71
C ILE A 39 -12.58 12.47 -12.03
N ASP A 40 -13.23 11.54 -11.34
CA ASP A 40 -14.63 11.16 -11.51
C ASP A 40 -15.36 11.17 -10.17
N ALA A 41 -15.26 12.31 -9.46
CA ALA A 41 -15.86 12.53 -8.16
C ALA A 41 -17.36 12.20 -8.14
N ALA A 42 -17.80 11.50 -7.10
CA ALA A 42 -19.18 11.10 -6.96
C ALA A 42 -20.03 12.26 -6.42
N SER A 43 -21.11 12.62 -7.12
CA SER A 43 -21.93 13.77 -6.76
C SER A 43 -22.99 13.51 -5.68
N LYS A 44 -23.22 12.25 -5.29
CA LYS A 44 -24.32 11.84 -4.41
C LYS A 44 -23.89 11.06 -3.16
N PRO A 45 -23.16 9.94 -3.26
CA PRO A 45 -22.70 9.25 -2.06
C PRO A 45 -21.58 10.05 -1.41
N LYS A 46 -21.51 10.02 -0.08
CA LYS A 46 -20.31 10.43 0.64
C LYS A 46 -19.12 9.55 0.23
N PRO A 47 -17.88 10.01 0.40
CA PRO A 47 -16.71 9.18 0.22
C PRO A 47 -16.76 7.87 1.03
N ALA A 48 -16.10 6.83 0.52
CA ALA A 48 -16.08 5.54 1.21
C ALA A 48 -15.01 5.53 2.30
N VAL A 49 -15.38 5.14 3.52
CA VAL A 49 -14.41 4.92 4.60
C VAL A 49 -13.72 3.58 4.39
N PHE A 50 -12.40 3.57 4.50
CA PHE A 50 -11.55 2.39 4.34
C PHE A 50 -10.57 2.30 5.51
N PRO A 51 -10.82 1.41 6.50
CA PRO A 51 -9.87 1.13 7.57
C PRO A 51 -8.75 0.26 7.00
N HIS A 52 -7.72 0.90 6.44
CA HIS A 52 -6.63 0.24 5.72
C HIS A 52 -5.82 -0.69 6.64
N ALA A 53 -5.48 -0.24 7.85
CA ALA A 53 -4.77 -1.05 8.84
C ALA A 53 -5.53 -2.33 9.19
N LYS A 54 -6.88 -2.28 9.24
CA LYS A 54 -7.71 -3.49 9.47
C LYS A 54 -7.63 -4.52 8.35
N HIS A 55 -7.37 -4.09 7.12
CA HIS A 55 -7.17 -5.02 6.02
C HIS A 55 -5.75 -5.61 6.07
N GLN A 56 -4.76 -4.81 6.43
CA GLN A 56 -3.36 -5.26 6.58
C GLN A 56 -3.16 -6.27 7.72
N GLU A 57 -4.10 -6.39 8.66
CA GLU A 57 -4.07 -7.45 9.69
C GLU A 57 -4.22 -8.87 9.09
N THR A 58 -4.79 -9.00 7.88
CA THR A 58 -5.13 -10.31 7.29
C THR A 58 -4.84 -10.48 5.80
N LEU A 59 -4.48 -9.40 5.10
CA LEU A 59 -4.24 -9.39 3.65
C LEU A 59 -2.85 -8.83 3.34
N GLU A 60 -2.22 -9.35 2.28
CA GLU A 60 -0.97 -8.78 1.78
C GLU A 60 -1.26 -7.56 0.90
N CYS A 61 -0.21 -6.77 0.64
CA CYS A 61 -0.33 -5.57 -0.19
C CYS A 61 -0.83 -5.89 -1.61
N ALA A 62 -0.46 -7.08 -2.13
CA ALA A 62 -0.76 -7.52 -3.49
C ALA A 62 -2.21 -7.98 -3.70
N GLU A 63 -3.00 -8.22 -2.65
CA GLU A 63 -4.43 -8.50 -2.78
C GLU A 63 -5.21 -7.31 -3.36
N CYS A 64 -4.71 -6.08 -3.16
CA CYS A 64 -5.36 -4.85 -3.62
C CYS A 64 -4.47 -4.03 -4.54
N HIS A 65 -3.20 -3.87 -4.20
CA HIS A 65 -2.27 -3.11 -5.01
C HIS A 65 -1.74 -3.99 -6.15
N HIS A 66 -1.82 -3.44 -7.35
CA HIS A 66 -1.27 -4.06 -8.54
C HIS A 66 -0.80 -2.96 -9.48
N GLY A 67 0.21 -3.28 -10.28
CA GLY A 67 0.68 -2.42 -11.35
C GLY A 67 0.14 -2.86 -12.70
N LYS A 68 0.78 -2.34 -13.74
CA LYS A 68 0.68 -2.84 -15.10
C LYS A 68 2.07 -3.19 -15.62
N ASP A 69 2.18 -4.22 -16.44
CA ASP A 69 3.40 -4.53 -17.17
C ASP A 69 3.57 -3.63 -18.41
N ALA A 70 4.61 -3.88 -19.20
CA ALA A 70 4.92 -3.13 -20.41
C ALA A 70 3.81 -3.24 -21.49
N ASP A 71 3.04 -4.33 -21.47
CA ASP A 71 1.92 -4.56 -22.38
C ASP A 71 0.59 -3.97 -21.84
N GLY A 72 0.61 -3.38 -20.64
CA GLY A 72 -0.57 -2.84 -19.96
C GLY A 72 -1.44 -3.89 -19.26
N LYS A 73 -0.96 -5.13 -19.11
CA LYS A 73 -1.66 -6.18 -18.34
C LYS A 73 -1.39 -6.01 -16.85
N GLN A 74 -2.31 -6.49 -16.02
CA GLN A 74 -2.17 -6.42 -14.57
C GLN A 74 -0.92 -7.19 -14.10
N ALA A 75 -0.09 -6.52 -13.31
CA ALA A 75 1.07 -7.12 -12.65
C ALA A 75 0.87 -7.07 -11.13
N ALA A 76 1.19 -8.15 -10.43
CA ALA A 76 1.09 -8.17 -8.96
C ALA A 76 2.00 -7.11 -8.34
N TYR A 77 1.54 -6.50 -7.24
CA TYR A 77 2.42 -5.63 -6.45
C TYR A 77 3.59 -6.42 -5.87
N THR A 78 4.74 -5.78 -5.83
CA THR A 78 5.95 -6.25 -5.15
C THR A 78 6.47 -5.15 -4.25
N GLU A 79 7.14 -5.54 -3.18
CA GLU A 79 7.63 -4.61 -2.17
C GLU A 79 8.52 -3.53 -2.79
N GLY A 80 8.27 -2.27 -2.45
CA GLY A 80 8.97 -1.12 -3.03
C GLY A 80 8.37 -0.57 -4.33
N MET A 81 7.33 -1.20 -4.90
CA MET A 81 6.56 -0.56 -5.97
C MET A 81 5.85 0.69 -5.43
N LYS A 82 5.87 1.77 -6.23
CA LYS A 82 5.11 2.98 -5.89
C LYS A 82 3.62 2.66 -5.92
N VAL A 83 2.95 2.90 -4.80
CA VAL A 83 1.48 2.82 -4.70
C VAL A 83 0.88 4.11 -5.23
N GLU A 84 0.13 4.01 -6.33
CA GLU A 84 -0.61 5.13 -6.90
C GLU A 84 -2.11 4.99 -6.62
N LYS A 85 -2.85 6.11 -6.72
CA LYS A 85 -4.31 6.08 -6.62
C LYS A 85 -4.89 5.27 -7.78
N CYS A 86 -5.97 4.52 -7.53
CA CYS A 86 -6.60 3.69 -8.58
C CYS A 86 -7.02 4.53 -9.80
N GLU A 87 -7.50 5.76 -9.56
CA GLU A 87 -7.91 6.70 -10.60
C GLU A 87 -6.78 7.11 -11.57
N SER A 88 -5.51 6.91 -11.22
CA SER A 88 -4.37 7.18 -12.12
C SER A 88 -4.43 6.35 -13.41
N CYS A 89 -4.96 5.13 -13.31
CA CYS A 89 -5.14 4.22 -14.44
C CYS A 89 -6.63 3.92 -14.70
N HIS A 90 -7.45 3.79 -13.67
CA HIS A 90 -8.88 3.50 -13.79
C HIS A 90 -9.70 4.77 -14.04
N ASN A 91 -9.49 5.35 -15.21
CA ASN A 91 -10.20 6.52 -15.70
C ASN A 91 -10.42 6.41 -17.22
N LYS A 92 -11.34 7.23 -17.74
CA LYS A 92 -11.73 7.20 -19.15
C LYS A 92 -10.64 7.67 -20.11
N ALA A 93 -9.72 8.51 -19.65
CA ALA A 93 -8.63 9.04 -20.45
C ALA A 93 -7.46 8.05 -20.60
N ALA A 94 -7.39 7.02 -19.75
CA ALA A 94 -6.31 6.04 -19.73
C ALA A 94 -6.51 4.84 -20.67
N GLY A 95 -7.58 4.82 -21.49
CA GLY A 95 -7.82 3.75 -22.46
C GLY A 95 -8.19 2.40 -21.84
N MET A 96 -8.71 2.39 -20.61
CA MET A 96 -9.15 1.16 -19.93
C MET A 96 -10.42 0.58 -20.56
N PRO A 97 -10.66 -0.74 -20.42
CA PRO A 97 -11.94 -1.33 -20.77
C PRO A 97 -13.09 -0.61 -20.06
N ALA A 98 -14.22 -0.38 -20.73
CA ALA A 98 -15.34 0.41 -20.22
C ALA A 98 -15.93 -0.09 -18.87
N LYS A 99 -15.64 -1.32 -18.47
CA LYS A 99 -16.04 -1.88 -17.16
C LYS A 99 -15.09 -1.50 -16.02
N LEU A 100 -13.93 -0.94 -16.34
CA LEU A 100 -12.81 -0.66 -15.42
C LEU A 100 -12.29 0.79 -15.57
N ASP A 101 -12.93 1.62 -16.40
CA ASP A 101 -12.48 2.96 -16.79
C ASP A 101 -12.94 4.06 -15.83
N THR A 102 -13.35 3.70 -14.61
CA THR A 102 -13.77 4.64 -13.56
C THR A 102 -13.32 4.11 -12.21
N PHE A 103 -12.97 5.02 -11.29
CA PHE A 103 -12.64 4.67 -9.91
C PHE A 103 -13.79 3.90 -9.27
N LYS A 104 -15.02 4.38 -9.50
CA LYS A 104 -16.26 3.77 -9.00
C LYS A 104 -16.39 2.31 -9.42
N ALA A 105 -16.14 1.98 -10.69
CA ALA A 105 -16.36 0.63 -11.18
C ALA A 105 -15.37 -0.36 -10.54
N VAL A 106 -14.09 0.00 -10.50
CA VAL A 106 -13.05 -0.88 -9.95
C VAL A 106 -13.11 -1.02 -8.45
N ALA A 107 -13.40 0.06 -7.73
CA ALA A 107 -13.59 0.00 -6.28
C ALA A 107 -14.77 -0.90 -5.92
N HIS A 108 -15.90 -0.81 -6.64
CA HIS A 108 -17.02 -1.70 -6.38
C HIS A 108 -16.76 -3.15 -6.79
N ALA A 109 -16.06 -3.38 -7.91
CA ALA A 109 -15.69 -4.72 -8.33
C ALA A 109 -14.78 -5.39 -7.32
N ASN A 110 -13.73 -4.69 -6.87
CA ASN A 110 -12.76 -5.23 -5.92
C ASN A 110 -13.37 -5.38 -4.51
N CYS A 111 -13.84 -4.29 -3.91
CA CYS A 111 -14.26 -4.27 -2.51
C CYS A 111 -15.53 -5.11 -2.30
N LYS A 112 -16.59 -4.87 -3.10
CA LYS A 112 -17.85 -5.63 -2.93
C LYS A 112 -17.68 -7.08 -3.36
N GLY A 113 -16.84 -7.35 -4.36
CA GLY A 113 -16.51 -8.70 -4.81
C GLY A 113 -15.85 -9.50 -3.70
N CYS A 114 -14.78 -8.97 -3.11
CA CYS A 114 -14.05 -9.61 -2.02
C CYS A 114 -14.93 -9.81 -0.77
N HIS A 115 -15.67 -8.79 -0.34
CA HIS A 115 -16.58 -8.91 0.81
C HIS A 115 -17.67 -9.96 0.59
N LYS A 116 -18.21 -10.06 -0.64
CA LYS A 116 -19.18 -11.12 -0.98
C LYS A 116 -18.53 -12.51 -0.95
N ALA A 117 -17.33 -12.64 -1.51
CA ALA A 117 -16.61 -13.92 -1.59
C ALA A 117 -16.19 -14.44 -0.21
N THR A 118 -15.84 -13.53 0.71
CA THR A 118 -15.42 -13.85 2.08
C THR A 118 -16.57 -13.96 3.08
N GLY A 119 -17.83 -13.90 2.60
CA GLY A 119 -19.02 -14.05 3.44
C GLY A 119 -19.43 -12.82 4.24
N LYS A 120 -18.69 -11.69 4.12
CA LYS A 120 -18.95 -10.40 4.78
C LYS A 120 -20.06 -9.60 4.06
N LYS A 121 -21.23 -10.21 3.88
CA LYS A 121 -22.34 -9.64 3.08
C LYS A 121 -22.85 -8.31 3.64
N GLU A 122 -22.81 -8.12 4.94
CA GLU A 122 -23.15 -6.88 5.63
C GLU A 122 -22.32 -5.67 5.15
N LEU A 123 -21.06 -5.92 4.77
CA LEU A 123 -20.14 -4.91 4.23
C LEU A 123 -20.29 -4.69 2.72
N THR A 124 -21.30 -5.29 2.08
CA THR A 124 -21.59 -5.08 0.64
C THR A 124 -22.67 -4.02 0.39
N SER A 125 -23.26 -3.46 1.46
CA SER A 125 -24.26 -2.40 1.35
C SER A 125 -23.62 -1.02 1.12
N CYS A 126 -24.32 -0.13 0.42
CA CYS A 126 -23.79 1.22 0.13
C CYS A 126 -23.48 1.99 1.42
N LYS A 127 -24.37 1.92 2.42
CA LYS A 127 -24.24 2.62 3.71
C LYS A 127 -23.15 2.04 4.62
N ALA A 128 -22.72 0.80 4.38
CA ALA A 128 -21.61 0.22 5.15
C ALA A 128 -20.29 0.92 4.79
N CYS A 129 -20.11 1.30 3.53
CA CYS A 129 -18.89 1.95 3.03
C CYS A 129 -18.99 3.48 2.99
N HIS A 130 -20.10 4.04 2.50
CA HIS A 130 -20.28 5.48 2.30
C HIS A 130 -20.94 6.13 3.52
N LYS A 131 -20.17 6.79 4.38
CA LYS A 131 -20.62 7.31 5.69
C LYS A 131 -20.26 8.77 5.93
#